data_AF-A0AAV2HAK9-F1
#
_entry.id   AF-A0AAV2HAK9-F1
#
_cell.length_a   1.000
_cell.length_b   1.000
_cell.length_c   1.000
_cell.angle_alpha   90.00
_cell.angle_beta   90.00
_cell.angle_gamma   90.00
#
_symmetry.space_group_name_H-M   'P 1'
#
loop_
_entity.id
_entity.type
_entity.pdbx_description
1 polymer ?
#
loop_
_entity_poly.entity_id
_entity_poly.type
_entity_poly.pdbx_seq_one_letter_code
_entity_poly.pdbx_strand_id
1 'polypeptide(L)'
;MADTEKLYMQSPLVLWVETFKPNDGHPLEYRDLYDGVFLNDVMQQIDPRLAYDNVNRSEEGVSVRLHNWDLLVKSIRGFYKDVLQQLLVMRLPNTSAISRDPGKDTSFAEIRKALLLILGCAVQCEQKEAFIDKIMAMDIAAQTEIVENIKE
;
A
#
# COMPACT_ATOMS: atom_id res chain seq x y z
N MET A 1 -12.32 18.12 -3.47
CA MET A 1 -11.89 16.83 -4.05
C MET A 1 -10.46 16.91 -4.52
N ALA A 2 -10.10 17.79 -5.48
CA ALA A 2 -8.71 17.95 -5.95
C ALA A 2 -7.71 18.35 -4.84
N ASP A 3 -8.09 19.26 -3.93
CA ASP A 3 -7.21 19.69 -2.82
C ASP A 3 -6.98 18.57 -1.78
N THR A 4 -8.03 17.79 -1.49
CA THR A 4 -7.96 16.66 -0.56
C THR A 4 -7.05 15.56 -1.10
N GLU A 5 -7.21 15.21 -2.39
CA GLU A 5 -6.36 14.23 -3.06
C GLU A 5 -4.90 14.70 -3.08
N LYS A 6 -4.65 15.96 -3.44
CA LYS A 6 -3.30 16.53 -3.44
C LYS A 6 -2.66 16.46 -2.05
N LEU A 7 -3.39 16.80 -0.99
CA LEU A 7 -2.89 16.70 0.37
C LEU A 7 -2.61 15.25 0.77
N TYR A 8 -3.51 14.33 0.41
CA TYR A 8 -3.34 12.89 0.67
C TYR A 8 -2.09 12.32 0.00
N MET A 9 -1.84 12.71 -1.25
CA MET A 9 -0.65 12.29 -2.00
C MET A 9 0.67 12.82 -1.43
N GLN A 10 0.62 13.84 -0.56
CA GLN A 10 1.79 14.36 0.16
C GLN A 10 1.95 13.73 1.56
N SER A 11 1.10 12.77 1.93
CA SER A 11 1.23 12.09 3.23
C SER A 11 2.48 11.20 3.27
N PRO A 12 3.14 11.07 4.43
CA PRO A 12 4.35 10.25 4.56
C PRO A 12 4.20 8.81 4.09
N LEU A 13 3.03 8.18 4.30
CA LEU A 13 2.78 6.82 3.80
C LEU A 13 2.78 6.75 2.27
N VAL A 14 2.24 7.77 1.60
CA VAL A 14 2.24 7.83 0.13
C VAL A 14 3.65 8.11 -0.39
N LEU A 15 4.36 9.07 0.21
CA LEU A 15 5.74 9.37 -0.14
C LEU A 15 6.66 8.15 0.08
N TRP A 16 6.42 7.38 1.14
CA TRP A 16 7.15 6.14 1.40
C TRP A 16 6.85 5.08 0.34
N VAL A 17 5.59 4.81 0.01
CA VAL A 17 5.27 3.77 -0.97
C VAL A 17 5.73 4.15 -2.38
N GLU A 18 5.77 5.44 -2.72
CA GLU A 18 6.33 5.95 -3.98
C GLU A 18 7.79 5.53 -4.19
N THR A 19 8.57 5.31 -3.12
CA THR A 19 9.96 4.82 -3.21
C THR A 19 10.10 3.39 -3.76
N PHE A 20 8.99 2.68 -3.99
CA PHE A 20 8.95 1.37 -4.64
C PHE A 20 8.76 1.47 -6.16
N LYS A 21 8.39 2.66 -6.67
CA LYS A 21 8.22 2.89 -8.10
C LYS A 21 9.60 2.89 -8.79
N PRO A 22 9.74 2.26 -9.96
CA PRO A 22 10.94 2.41 -10.78
C PRO A 22 11.19 3.89 -11.09
N ASN A 23 12.46 4.29 -11.18
CA ASN A 23 12.82 5.65 -11.59
C ASN A 23 12.68 5.81 -13.12
N ASP A 24 11.44 5.83 -13.60
CA ASP A 24 11.07 5.99 -15.01
C ASP A 24 10.65 7.43 -15.36
N GLY A 25 10.71 8.34 -14.38
CA GLY A 25 10.36 9.75 -14.55
C GLY A 25 8.86 10.06 -14.42
N HIS A 26 8.02 9.06 -14.13
CA HIS A 26 6.59 9.26 -13.91
C HIS A 26 6.24 9.27 -12.42
N PRO A 27 5.69 10.37 -11.86
CA PRO A 27 5.31 10.43 -10.46
C PRO A 27 4.21 9.42 -10.13
N LEU A 28 4.07 9.07 -8.86
CA LEU A 28 2.93 8.27 -8.41
C LEU A 28 1.64 9.10 -8.51
N GLU A 29 0.63 8.57 -9.19
CA GLU A 29 -0.70 9.19 -9.27
C GLU A 29 -1.67 8.56 -8.27
N TYR A 30 -2.72 9.28 -7.87
CA TYR A 30 -3.71 8.72 -6.94
C TYR A 30 -4.40 7.45 -7.51
N ARG A 31 -4.52 7.35 -8.84
CA ARG A 31 -5.02 6.14 -9.52
C ARG A 31 -4.18 4.90 -9.23
N ASP A 32 -2.87 5.04 -9.19
CA ASP A 32 -1.95 3.94 -8.91
C ASP A 32 -2.22 3.33 -7.51
N LEU A 33 -2.76 4.14 -6.58
CA LEU A 33 -3.15 3.65 -5.26
C LEU A 33 -4.50 2.91 -5.29
N TYR A 34 -5.52 3.47 -5.92
CA TYR A 34 -6.88 2.92 -5.83
C TYR A 34 -7.18 1.79 -6.83
N ASP A 35 -6.40 1.63 -7.91
CA ASP A 35 -6.60 0.55 -8.88
C ASP A 35 -6.08 -0.82 -8.40
N GLY A 36 -5.26 -0.80 -7.35
CA GLY A 36 -4.68 -1.96 -6.69
C GLY A 36 -3.49 -2.57 -7.42
N VAL A 37 -3.08 -2.10 -8.60
CA VAL A 37 -1.99 -2.70 -9.38
C VAL A 37 -0.65 -2.43 -8.71
N PHE A 38 -0.33 -1.15 -8.49
CA PHE A 38 0.95 -0.74 -7.91
C PHE A 38 1.14 -1.29 -6.49
N LEU A 39 0.07 -1.30 -5.67
CA LEU A 39 0.18 -1.83 -4.31
C LEU A 39 0.40 -3.36 -4.28
N ASN A 40 -0.10 -4.10 -5.27
CA ASN A 40 0.30 -5.50 -5.43
C ASN A 40 1.79 -5.60 -5.82
N ASP A 41 2.30 -4.73 -6.71
CA ASP A 41 3.74 -4.70 -7.06
C ASP A 41 4.62 -4.48 -5.83
N VAL A 42 4.21 -3.55 -4.95
CA VAL A 42 4.88 -3.29 -3.68
C VAL A 42 4.89 -4.54 -2.79
N MET A 43 3.74 -5.22 -2.63
CA MET A 43 3.70 -6.44 -1.83
C MET A 43 4.53 -7.58 -2.42
N GLN A 44 4.71 -7.65 -3.73
CA GLN A 44 5.61 -8.63 -4.35
C GLN A 44 7.08 -8.34 -4.04
N GLN A 45 7.47 -7.06 -4.01
CA GLN A 45 8.82 -6.68 -3.58
C GLN A 45 9.07 -7.05 -2.11
N ILE A 46 8.05 -6.94 -1.26
CA ILE A 46 8.13 -7.29 0.18
C ILE A 46 8.10 -8.81 0.40
N ASP A 47 7.26 -9.54 -0.33
CA ASP A 47 7.18 -11.00 -0.29
C ASP A 47 7.37 -11.61 -1.68
N PRO A 48 8.63 -11.93 -2.07
CA PRO A 48 8.94 -12.50 -3.37
C PRO A 48 8.33 -13.89 -3.63
N ARG A 49 7.73 -14.55 -2.63
CA ARG A 49 7.07 -15.85 -2.79
C ARG A 49 5.68 -15.75 -3.43
N LEU A 50 5.10 -14.54 -3.49
CA LEU A 50 3.78 -14.32 -4.07
C LEU A 50 3.81 -14.53 -5.58
N ALA A 51 2.92 -15.39 -6.10
CA ALA A 51 2.69 -15.53 -7.54
C ALA A 51 1.88 -14.34 -8.06
N TYR A 52 2.47 -13.56 -8.96
CA TYR A 52 1.96 -12.25 -9.39
C TYR A 52 1.02 -12.30 -10.61
N ASP A 53 0.92 -13.45 -11.28
CA ASP A 53 0.30 -13.57 -12.60
C ASP A 53 -1.21 -13.26 -12.65
N ASN A 54 -1.85 -13.03 -11.50
CA ASN A 54 -3.29 -12.83 -11.40
C ASN A 54 -3.71 -11.35 -11.34
N VAL A 55 -2.77 -10.40 -11.24
CA VAL A 55 -3.10 -8.96 -11.21
C VAL A 55 -3.50 -8.51 -12.61
N ASN A 56 -4.69 -7.92 -12.73
CA ASN A 56 -5.18 -7.41 -14.01
C ASN A 56 -4.70 -5.96 -14.21
N ARG A 57 -3.89 -5.75 -15.25
CA ARG A 57 -3.28 -4.46 -15.62
C ARG A 57 -3.83 -3.87 -16.91
N SER A 58 -4.64 -4.62 -17.65
CA SER A 58 -5.04 -4.27 -19.03
C SER A 58 -6.44 -3.71 -19.11
N GLU A 59 -7.28 -4.00 -18.12
CA GLU A 59 -8.66 -3.54 -18.08
C GLU A 59 -8.85 -2.47 -17.00
N GLU A 60 -9.89 -1.65 -17.18
CA GLU A 60 -10.31 -0.66 -16.20
C GLU A 60 -11.74 -0.95 -15.74
N GLY A 61 -12.07 -0.53 -14.51
CA GLY A 61 -13.43 -0.61 -13.99
C GLY A 61 -13.50 -1.12 -12.56
N VAL A 62 -14.68 -0.97 -11.95
CA VAL A 62 -14.90 -1.31 -10.53
C VAL A 62 -14.63 -2.79 -10.26
N SER A 63 -15.03 -3.69 -11.15
CA SER A 63 -14.82 -5.14 -11.01
C SER A 63 -13.34 -5.51 -11.02
N VAL A 64 -12.55 -4.88 -11.91
CA VAL A 64 -11.11 -5.10 -12.02
C VAL A 64 -10.40 -4.59 -10.78
N ARG A 65 -10.75 -3.39 -10.29
CA ARG A 65 -10.22 -2.84 -9.04
C ARG A 65 -10.53 -3.74 -7.85
N LEU A 66 -11.78 -4.20 -7.73
CA LEU A 66 -12.18 -5.13 -6.68
C LEU A 66 -11.32 -6.41 -6.68
N HIS A 67 -11.12 -7.00 -7.86
CA HIS A 67 -10.27 -8.17 -8.03
C HIS A 67 -8.82 -7.92 -7.57
N ASN A 68 -8.20 -6.84 -8.05
CA ASN A 68 -6.83 -6.48 -7.66
C ASN A 68 -6.72 -6.21 -6.15
N TRP A 69 -7.71 -5.55 -5.55
CA TRP A 69 -7.75 -5.31 -4.10
C TRP A 69 -7.97 -6.58 -3.28
N ASP A 70 -8.81 -7.51 -3.75
CA ASP A 70 -9.02 -8.79 -3.08
C ASP A 70 -7.74 -9.64 -3.08
N LEU A 71 -6.96 -9.59 -4.18
CA LEU A 71 -5.63 -10.19 -4.23
C LEU A 71 -4.68 -9.55 -3.22
N LEU A 72 -4.62 -8.22 -3.18
CA LEU A 72 -3.75 -7.49 -2.25
C LEU A 72 -4.07 -7.83 -0.78
N VAL A 73 -5.36 -7.78 -0.41
CA VAL A 73 -5.82 -8.10 0.94
C VAL A 73 -5.52 -9.55 1.30
N LYS A 74 -5.66 -10.48 0.35
CA LYS A 74 -5.28 -11.89 0.55
C LYS A 74 -3.79 -12.03 0.79
N SER A 75 -2.94 -11.34 0.02
CA SER A 75 -1.49 -11.35 0.16
C SER A 75 -1.04 -10.78 1.49
N ILE A 76 -1.55 -9.62 1.90
CA ILE A 76 -1.27 -9.00 3.21
C ILE A 76 -1.65 -9.96 4.35
N ARG A 77 -2.87 -10.51 4.32
CA ARG A 77 -3.34 -11.44 5.37
C ARG A 77 -2.49 -12.70 5.41
N GLY A 78 -2.13 -13.25 4.25
CA GLY A 78 -1.22 -14.39 4.14
C GLY A 78 0.14 -14.09 4.73
N PHE A 79 0.68 -12.88 4.48
CA PHE A 79 1.96 -12.47 5.05
C PHE A 79 1.95 -12.47 6.58
N TYR A 80 1.00 -11.76 7.19
CA TYR A 80 0.89 -11.72 8.66
C TYR A 80 0.70 -13.11 9.28
N LYS A 81 -0.16 -13.92 8.68
CA LYS A 81 -0.51 -15.24 9.23
C LYS A 81 0.59 -16.27 8.99
N ASP A 82 0.99 -16.46 7.75
CA ASP A 82 1.79 -17.61 7.33
C ASP A 82 3.29 -17.33 7.45
N VAL A 83 3.70 -16.06 7.46
CA VAL A 83 5.10 -15.61 7.42
C VAL A 83 5.51 -15.07 8.78
N LEU A 84 4.79 -14.06 9.26
CA LEU A 84 5.06 -13.45 10.57
C LEU A 84 4.54 -14.31 11.72
N GLN A 85 3.61 -15.25 11.45
CA GLN A 85 2.93 -16.05 12.47
C GLN A 85 2.26 -15.16 13.54
N GLN A 86 1.71 -14.03 13.12
CA GLN A 86 1.07 -13.03 13.96
C GLN A 86 -0.43 -12.97 13.71
N LEU A 87 -1.20 -12.71 14.78
CA LEU A 87 -2.62 -12.41 14.65
C LEU A 87 -2.79 -10.96 14.19
N LEU A 88 -3.42 -10.76 13.03
CA LEU A 88 -3.75 -9.42 12.57
C LEU A 88 -4.93 -8.84 13.37
N VAL A 89 -4.65 -7.88 14.25
CA VAL A 89 -5.66 -7.19 15.08
C VAL A 89 -6.24 -5.97 14.36
N MET A 90 -5.47 -5.35 13.46
CA MET A 90 -5.93 -4.25 12.65
C MET A 90 -7.01 -4.72 11.65
N ARG A 91 -8.03 -3.88 11.43
CA ARG A 91 -9.08 -4.18 10.45
C ARG A 91 -8.52 -4.07 9.02
N LEU A 92 -8.84 -5.06 8.20
CA LEU A 92 -8.53 -5.04 6.77
C LEU A 92 -9.29 -3.90 6.06
N PRO A 93 -8.72 -3.36 4.97
CA PRO A 93 -9.34 -2.28 4.21
C PRO A 93 -10.64 -2.74 3.53
N ASN A 94 -11.63 -1.86 3.45
CA ASN A 94 -12.86 -2.10 2.70
C ASN A 94 -12.64 -1.90 1.20
N THR A 95 -12.40 -2.99 0.48
CA THR A 95 -12.10 -3.01 -0.96
C THR A 95 -13.22 -2.41 -1.81
N SER A 96 -14.49 -2.55 -1.39
CA SER A 96 -15.63 -1.96 -2.10
C SER A 96 -15.70 -0.44 -1.95
N ALA A 97 -15.33 0.11 -0.80
CA ALA A 97 -15.31 1.57 -0.60
C ALA A 97 -14.25 2.21 -1.51
N ILE A 98 -13.07 1.61 -1.58
CA ILE A 98 -11.98 2.07 -2.46
C ILE A 98 -12.38 1.94 -3.93
N SER A 99 -12.87 0.76 -4.33
CA SER A 99 -13.10 0.44 -5.74
C SER A 99 -14.28 1.20 -6.35
N ARG A 100 -15.34 1.50 -5.58
CA ARG A 100 -16.55 2.16 -6.12
C ARG A 100 -16.48 3.68 -6.08
N ASP A 101 -15.89 4.24 -5.03
CA ASP A 101 -15.89 5.67 -4.77
C ASP A 101 -14.47 6.18 -4.42
N PRO A 102 -13.50 6.07 -5.35
CA PRO A 102 -12.10 6.37 -5.05
C PRO A 102 -11.89 7.80 -4.55
N GLY A 103 -12.68 8.78 -5.01
CA GLY A 103 -12.52 10.19 -4.60
C GLY A 103 -13.15 10.59 -3.26
N LYS A 104 -13.73 9.65 -2.47
CA LYS A 104 -14.33 9.96 -1.16
C LYS A 104 -13.32 9.82 -0.02
N ASP A 105 -13.51 10.57 1.05
CA ASP A 105 -12.71 10.47 2.28
C ASP A 105 -12.65 9.06 2.86
N THR A 106 -13.74 8.30 2.70
CA THR A 106 -13.77 6.89 3.07
C THR A 106 -12.74 6.08 2.29
N SER A 107 -12.59 6.30 0.97
CA SER A 107 -11.58 5.61 0.17
C SER A 107 -10.16 5.97 0.64
N PHE A 108 -9.87 7.26 0.86
CA PHE A 108 -8.57 7.70 1.40
C PHE A 108 -8.24 7.02 2.74
N ALA A 109 -9.21 6.90 3.65
CA ALA A 109 -9.04 6.24 4.92
C ALA A 109 -8.80 4.72 4.78
N GLU A 110 -9.50 4.05 3.87
CA GLU A 110 -9.30 2.61 3.62
C GLU A 110 -7.96 2.33 2.91
N ILE A 111 -7.53 3.18 1.97
CA ILE A 111 -6.19 3.07 1.36
C ILE A 111 -5.11 3.31 2.43
N ARG A 112 -5.29 4.27 3.34
CA ARG A 112 -4.35 4.50 4.44
C ARG A 112 -4.17 3.24 5.29
N LYS A 113 -5.25 2.53 5.60
CA LYS A 113 -5.17 1.23 6.33
C LYS A 113 -4.36 0.21 5.54
N ALA A 114 -4.56 0.11 4.23
CA ALA A 114 -3.78 -0.79 3.40
C ALA A 114 -2.28 -0.44 3.44
N LEU A 115 -1.92 0.85 3.30
CA LEU A 115 -0.54 1.32 3.37
C LEU A 115 0.11 1.01 4.72
N LEU A 116 -0.62 1.16 5.83
CA LEU A 116 -0.13 0.80 7.16
C LEU A 116 0.15 -0.70 7.29
N LEU A 117 -0.74 -1.55 6.76
CA LEU A 117 -0.53 -2.99 6.75
C LEU A 117 0.67 -3.39 5.88
N ILE A 118 0.83 -2.74 4.72
CA ILE A 118 1.98 -2.95 3.82
C ILE A 118 3.29 -2.51 4.51
N LEU A 119 3.28 -1.37 5.21
CA LEU A 119 4.40 -0.89 6.02
C LEU A 119 4.77 -1.92 7.10
N GLY A 120 3.78 -2.43 7.83
CA GLY A 120 3.98 -3.47 8.84
C GLY A 120 4.56 -4.77 8.27
N CYS A 121 4.18 -5.15 7.05
CA CYS A 121 4.84 -6.23 6.32
C CYS A 121 6.30 -5.88 6.00
N ALA A 122 6.56 -4.71 5.43
CA ALA A 122 7.88 -4.28 4.98
C ALA A 122 8.90 -4.25 6.12
N VAL A 123 8.55 -3.65 7.28
CA VAL A 123 9.49 -3.52 8.41
C VAL A 123 9.68 -4.82 9.21
N GLN A 124 8.93 -5.87 8.89
CA GLN A 124 9.03 -7.19 9.53
C GLN A 124 9.42 -8.31 8.56
N CYS A 125 9.61 -8.02 7.27
CA CYS A 125 10.04 -8.99 6.29
C CYS A 125 11.53 -9.35 6.43
N GLU A 126 11.98 -10.34 5.66
CA GLU A 126 13.38 -10.80 5.67
C GLU A 126 14.36 -9.71 5.16
N GLN A 127 13.93 -8.86 4.23
CA GLN A 127 14.72 -7.77 3.64
C GLN A 127 14.39 -6.41 4.25
N LYS A 128 13.89 -6.38 5.49
CA LYS A 128 13.39 -5.17 6.15
C LYS A 128 14.39 -4.02 6.16
N GLU A 129 15.69 -4.30 6.26
CA GLU A 129 16.75 -3.28 6.30
C GLU A 129 16.70 -2.41 5.04
N ALA A 130 16.49 -3.01 3.86
CA ALA A 130 16.37 -2.26 2.61
C ALA A 130 15.14 -1.33 2.60
N PHE A 131 14.04 -1.73 3.24
CA PHE A 131 12.83 -0.90 3.33
C PHE A 131 12.92 0.16 4.44
N ILE A 132 13.64 -0.13 5.53
CA ILE A 132 13.97 0.82 6.58
C ILE A 132 14.90 1.90 6.03
N ASP A 133 15.89 1.54 5.20
CA ASP A 133 16.76 2.51 4.53
C ASP A 133 15.97 3.50 3.66
N LYS A 134 14.91 3.04 2.99
CA LYS A 134 14.00 3.93 2.25
C LYS A 134 13.27 4.92 3.18
N ILE A 135 12.86 4.49 4.37
CA ILE A 135 12.26 5.37 5.39
C ILE A 135 13.31 6.39 5.87
N MET A 136 14.53 5.94 6.19
CA MET A 136 15.62 6.80 6.66
C MET A 136 16.09 7.83 5.63
N ALA A 137 15.81 7.61 4.35
CA ALA A 137 16.10 8.56 3.27
C ALA A 137 15.03 9.66 3.11
N MET A 138 13.87 9.54 3.76
CA MET A 138 12.82 10.56 3.76
C MET A 138 13.21 11.75 4.65
N ASP A 139 12.46 12.86 4.59
CA ASP A 139 12.67 13.96 5.53
C ASP A 139 12.31 13.56 6.97
N ILE A 140 12.86 14.29 7.96
CA ILE A 140 12.72 13.97 9.39
C ILE A 140 11.26 14.00 9.85
N ALA A 141 10.43 14.88 9.29
CA ALA A 141 9.03 14.97 9.67
C ALA A 141 8.27 13.72 9.21
N ALA A 142 8.48 13.32 7.95
CA ALA A 142 7.92 12.09 7.40
C ALA A 142 8.41 10.84 8.12
N GLN A 143 9.71 10.76 8.44
CA GLN A 143 10.27 9.67 9.25
C GLN A 143 9.57 9.54 10.59
N THR A 144 9.39 10.66 11.30
CA THR A 144 8.74 10.68 12.61
C THR A 144 7.31 10.16 12.52
N GLU A 145 6.54 10.59 11.52
CA GLU A 145 5.17 10.12 11.33
C GLU A 145 5.11 8.62 10.99
N ILE A 146 6.01 8.13 10.13
CA ILE A 146 6.11 6.70 9.81
C ILE A 146 6.44 5.87 11.06
N VAL A 147 7.37 6.34 11.90
CA VAL A 147 7.71 5.65 13.16
C VAL A 147 6.52 5.60 14.13
N GLU A 148 5.75 6.68 14.24
CA GLU A 148 4.53 6.67 15.07
C GLU A 148 3.47 5.70 14.52
N ASN A 149 3.31 5.63 13.20
CA ASN A 149 2.41 4.67 12.54
C ASN A 149 2.81 3.20 12.78
N ILE A 150 4.08 2.89 13.06
CA ILE A 150 4.56 1.52 13.37
C ILE A 150 4.28 1.13 14.82
N LYS A 151 4.21 2.11 15.74
CA LYS A 151 3.97 1.88 17.17
C LYS A 151 2.50 1.66 17.51
N GLU A 152 1.59 2.06 16.61
CA GLU A 152 0.14 1.94 16.73
C GLU A 152 -0.35 0.51 16.49
#